data_AF-A0AAW7EA52-F1
#
_entry.id   AF-A0AAW7EA52-F1
#
_cell.length_a   1.000
_cell.length_b   1.000
_cell.length_c   1.000
_cell.angle_alpha   90.00
_cell.angle_beta   90.00
_cell.angle_gamma   90.00
#
_symmetry.space_group_name_H-M   'P 1'
#
loop_
_entity.id
_entity.type
_entity.pdbx_description
1 polymer ?
#
loop_
_entity_poly.entity_id
_entity_poly.type
_entity_poly.pdbx_seq_one_letter_code
_entity_poly.pdbx_strand_id
1 'polypeptide(L)'
;MKNLIRSFFAVIGLSIVTISAHAQSCSALNSQSSQRSAMYQPRLSFEVTGQKGFRTYFYTAPTEQCKQKSLFLIPKDSIIAYEEIRISNQTWISVMYVRNDGSTVEGWMKKKDFKQTGKIGF
;
A
#
# COMPACT_ATOMS: atom_id res chain seq x y z
N MET A 1 -3.99 -61.38 39.64
CA MET A 1 -4.95 -60.64 40.47
C MET A 1 -4.77 -59.14 40.26
N LYS A 2 -5.82 -58.49 39.76
CA LYS A 2 -6.18 -57.05 39.79
C LYS A 2 -5.20 -56.03 39.20
N ASN A 3 -5.47 -55.74 37.93
CA ASN A 3 -5.15 -54.50 37.21
C ASN A 3 -5.66 -53.29 37.99
N LEU A 4 -4.83 -52.24 38.14
CA LEU A 4 -5.25 -50.97 38.71
C LEU A 4 -4.93 -49.85 37.72
N ILE A 5 -5.97 -49.52 36.96
CA ILE A 5 -6.14 -48.30 36.18
C ILE A 5 -5.94 -47.11 37.11
N ARG A 6 -4.93 -46.30 36.87
CA ARG A 6 -4.87 -44.91 37.33
C ARG A 6 -4.96 -44.01 36.11
N SER A 7 -6.19 -43.61 35.83
CA SER A 7 -6.56 -42.65 34.80
C SER A 7 -5.86 -41.32 35.07
N PHE A 8 -4.80 -41.01 34.33
CA PHE A 8 -4.24 -39.67 34.27
C PHE A 8 -5.09 -38.87 33.28
N PHE A 9 -6.12 -38.19 33.78
CA PHE A 9 -6.77 -37.12 33.03
C PHE A 9 -5.77 -35.95 32.92
N ALA A 10 -4.97 -35.95 31.86
CA ALA A 10 -4.20 -34.78 31.47
C ALA A 10 -5.17 -33.73 30.93
N VAL A 11 -5.56 -32.79 31.79
CA VAL A 11 -6.32 -31.59 31.40
C VAL A 11 -5.38 -30.75 30.52
N ILE A 12 -5.51 -30.88 29.21
CA ILE A 12 -4.85 -30.01 28.23
C ILE A 12 -5.55 -28.65 28.33
N GLY A 13 -5.00 -27.77 29.18
CA GLY A 13 -5.42 -26.38 29.28
C GLY A 13 -5.21 -25.68 27.94
N LEU A 14 -6.31 -25.43 27.22
CA LEU A 14 -6.32 -24.69 25.96
C LEU A 14 -5.98 -23.22 26.27
N SER A 15 -4.69 -22.90 26.34
CA SER A 15 -4.21 -21.53 26.48
C SER A 15 -4.54 -20.77 25.21
N ILE A 16 -5.56 -19.92 25.27
CA ILE A 16 -5.96 -19.06 24.16
C ILE A 16 -4.87 -18.00 24.02
N VAL A 17 -3.90 -18.23 23.13
CA VAL A 17 -2.90 -17.22 22.78
C VAL A 17 -3.61 -16.13 21.99
N THR A 18 -3.93 -15.02 22.64
CA THR A 18 -4.44 -13.82 21.97
C THR A 18 -3.31 -13.22 21.13
N ILE A 19 -3.32 -13.49 19.82
CA ILE A 19 -2.41 -12.84 18.87
C ILE A 19 -2.80 -11.36 18.82
N SER A 20 -2.02 -10.52 19.50
CA SER A 20 -2.14 -9.08 19.39
C SER A 20 -1.58 -8.67 18.02
N ALA A 21 -2.46 -8.44 17.04
CA ALA A 21 -2.07 -7.84 15.77
C ALA A 21 -1.58 -6.41 16.05
N HIS A 22 -0.26 -6.21 16.11
CA HIS A 22 0.33 -4.89 16.29
C HIS A 22 0.05 -4.08 15.02
N ALA A 23 -0.93 -3.18 15.07
CA ALA A 23 -1.21 -2.29 13.97
C ALA A 23 -0.02 -1.35 13.78
N GLN A 24 0.82 -1.62 12.77
CA GLN A 24 1.92 -0.73 12.42
C GLN A 24 1.37 0.62 11.96
N SER A 25 2.02 1.71 12.38
CA SER A 25 1.63 3.05 11.92
C SER A 25 1.90 3.22 10.43
N CYS A 26 1.09 4.05 9.76
CA CYS A 26 1.33 4.36 8.35
C CYS A 26 2.72 4.95 8.09
N SER A 27 3.28 5.70 9.04
CA SER A 27 4.65 6.21 8.92
C SER A 27 5.69 5.10 8.90
N ALA A 28 5.54 4.08 9.76
CA ALA A 28 6.46 2.94 9.79
C ALA A 28 6.35 2.10 8.51
N LEU A 29 5.11 1.85 8.05
CA LEU A 29 4.85 1.13 6.80
C LEU A 29 5.41 1.86 5.57
N ASN A 30 5.29 3.20 5.54
CA ASN A 30 5.85 4.03 4.49
C ASN A 30 7.38 3.88 4.43
N SER A 31 8.05 4.07 5.57
CA SER A 31 9.51 3.96 5.67
C SER A 31 10.02 2.60 5.21
N GLN A 32 9.37 1.52 5.66
CA GLN A 32 9.73 0.16 5.24
C GLN A 32 9.52 -0.07 3.75
N SER A 33 8.46 0.51 3.17
CA SER A 33 8.14 0.33 1.76
C SER A 33 9.14 1.05 0.87
N SER A 34 9.47 2.32 1.16
CA SER A 34 10.47 3.06 0.37
C SER A 34 11.86 2.41 0.41
N GLN A 35 12.25 1.76 1.51
CA GLN A 35 13.52 1.00 1.56
C GLN A 35 13.55 -0.23 0.64
N ARG A 36 12.39 -0.79 0.30
CA ARG A 36 12.25 -2.05 -0.46
C ARG A 36 11.79 -1.83 -1.90
N SER A 37 11.42 -0.60 -2.25
CA SER A 37 10.85 -0.29 -3.54
C SER A 37 11.92 -0.25 -4.63
N ALA A 38 11.50 -0.55 -5.86
CA ALA A 38 12.33 -0.38 -7.04
C ALA A 38 12.19 1.07 -7.53
N MET A 39 13.30 1.79 -7.61
CA MET A 39 13.34 3.15 -8.14
C MET A 39 13.22 3.16 -9.66
N TYR A 40 12.40 4.06 -10.20
CA TYR A 40 12.39 4.35 -11.62
C TYR A 40 13.52 5.32 -11.99
N GLN A 41 14.37 4.89 -12.93
CA GLN A 41 15.44 5.71 -13.49
C GLN A 41 15.43 5.59 -15.02
N PRO A 42 14.97 6.62 -15.78
CA PRO A 42 14.41 7.88 -15.30
C PRO A 42 13.05 7.69 -14.59
N ARG A 43 12.61 8.75 -13.91
CA ARG A 43 11.24 8.85 -13.38
C ARG A 43 10.23 8.75 -14.53
N LEU A 44 9.04 8.24 -14.23
CA LEU A 44 8.03 7.95 -15.24
C LEU A 44 6.84 8.91 -15.13
N SER A 45 6.23 9.21 -16.28
CA SER A 45 4.96 9.94 -16.33
C SER A 45 3.81 8.95 -16.46
N PHE A 46 2.75 9.16 -15.69
CA PHE A 46 1.53 8.38 -15.75
C PHE A 46 0.31 9.28 -15.77
N GLU A 47 -0.77 8.80 -16.37
CA GLU A 47 -2.07 9.49 -16.42
C GLU A 47 -3.16 8.57 -15.85
N VAL A 48 -4.05 9.13 -15.04
CA VAL A 48 -5.20 8.40 -14.48
C VAL A 48 -6.12 7.94 -15.60
N THR A 49 -6.50 6.66 -15.54
CA THR A 49 -7.47 6.03 -16.44
C THR A 49 -8.83 5.85 -15.77
N GLY A 50 -9.86 5.57 -16.56
CA GLY A 50 -11.21 5.29 -16.06
C GLY A 50 -12.28 6.17 -16.68
N GLN A 51 -13.54 5.88 -16.34
CA GLN A 51 -14.71 6.62 -16.83
C GLN A 51 -14.99 7.86 -15.99
N LYS A 52 -15.86 8.75 -16.49
CA LYS A 52 -16.32 9.94 -15.76
C LYS A 52 -16.87 9.53 -14.38
N GLY A 53 -16.39 10.20 -13.33
CA GLY A 53 -16.75 9.90 -11.94
C GLY A 53 -15.79 8.93 -11.22
N PHE A 54 -14.85 8.31 -11.94
CA PHE A 54 -13.78 7.53 -11.32
C PHE A 54 -12.87 8.41 -10.44
N ARG A 55 -12.38 7.82 -9.35
CA ARG A 55 -11.44 8.45 -8.41
C ARG A 55 -10.41 7.42 -7.96
N THR A 56 -9.13 7.76 -8.10
CA THR A 56 -8.03 7.03 -7.47
C THR A 56 -7.43 7.88 -6.36
N TYR A 57 -7.08 7.26 -5.24
CA TYR A 57 -6.81 7.97 -3.98
C TYR A 57 -5.35 7.89 -3.62
N PHE A 58 -4.89 8.92 -2.90
CA PHE A 58 -3.59 8.91 -2.27
C PHE A 58 -3.61 8.08 -0.99
N TYR A 59 -2.46 7.50 -0.68
CA TYR A 59 -2.21 6.73 0.52
C TYR A 59 -0.88 7.18 1.12
N THR A 60 -0.81 7.32 2.45
CA THR A 60 0.45 7.69 3.12
C THR A 60 1.44 6.54 3.21
N ALA A 61 1.00 5.31 2.94
CA ALA A 61 1.80 4.09 2.81
C ALA A 61 1.05 3.11 1.88
N PRO A 62 1.71 2.12 1.24
CA PRO A 62 1.09 1.25 0.24
C PRO A 62 0.21 0.14 0.86
N THR A 63 -0.82 0.55 1.59
CA THR A 63 -1.83 -0.34 2.20
C THR A 63 -3.18 0.37 2.32
N GLU A 64 -4.28 -0.39 2.30
CA GLU A 64 -5.63 0.18 2.39
C GLU A 64 -5.89 0.96 3.68
N GLN A 65 -5.25 0.58 4.80
CA GLN A 65 -5.46 1.29 6.07
C GLN A 65 -4.94 2.73 6.04
N CYS A 66 -4.06 3.06 5.09
CA CYS A 66 -3.40 4.36 5.00
C CYS A 66 -4.01 5.27 3.94
N LYS A 67 -5.27 5.01 3.54
CA LYS A 67 -6.01 5.78 2.53
C LYS A 67 -6.36 7.19 3.00
N GLN A 68 -6.06 8.20 2.17
CA GLN A 68 -6.50 9.59 2.37
C GLN A 68 -7.82 9.83 1.63
N LYS A 69 -8.95 9.66 2.32
CA LYS A 69 -10.30 9.65 1.70
C LYS A 69 -10.68 10.93 0.94
N SER A 70 -10.13 12.08 1.33
CA SER A 70 -10.43 13.39 0.73
C SER A 70 -9.40 13.81 -0.33
N LEU A 71 -8.41 12.97 -0.62
CA LEU A 71 -7.31 13.30 -1.53
C LEU A 71 -7.27 12.27 -2.66
N PHE A 72 -7.68 12.70 -3.85
CA PHE A 72 -7.83 11.83 -5.02
C PHE A 72 -7.53 12.57 -6.31
N LEU A 73 -7.24 11.78 -7.34
CA LEU A 73 -7.13 12.21 -8.72
C LEU A 73 -8.29 11.64 -9.54
N ILE A 74 -8.59 12.32 -10.64
CA ILE A 74 -9.64 11.97 -11.60
C ILE A 74 -9.01 11.63 -12.97
N PRO A 75 -9.76 10.99 -13.89
CA PRO A 75 -9.24 10.68 -15.21
C PRO A 75 -8.63 11.89 -15.91
N LYS A 76 -7.50 11.67 -16.59
CA LYS A 76 -6.64 12.67 -17.26
C LYS A 76 -5.73 13.50 -16.34
N ASP A 77 -5.81 13.35 -15.02
CA ASP A 77 -4.76 13.88 -14.15
C ASP A 77 -3.45 13.13 -14.41
N SER A 78 -2.35 13.88 -14.47
CA SER A 78 -1.00 13.34 -14.70
C SER A 78 -0.14 13.42 -13.45
N ILE A 79 0.65 12.38 -13.21
CA ILE A 79 1.60 12.30 -12.10
C ILE A 79 2.99 11.95 -12.59
N ILE A 80 3.97 12.23 -11.74
CA ILE A 80 5.34 11.73 -11.87
C ILE A 80 5.52 10.61 -10.86
N ALA A 81 5.87 9.42 -11.30
CA ALA A 81 6.14 8.27 -10.44
C ALA A 81 7.64 8.10 -10.20
N TYR A 82 7.99 7.79 -8.95
CA TYR A 82 9.37 7.71 -8.47
C TYR A 82 9.84 6.29 -8.22
N GLU A 83 9.01 5.49 -7.59
CA GLU A 83 9.33 4.12 -7.18
C GLU A 83 8.08 3.25 -7.22
N GLU A 84 8.27 1.94 -7.34
CA GLU A 84 7.20 0.96 -7.24
C GLU A 84 7.52 -0.16 -6.25
N ILE A 85 6.47 -0.68 -5.65
CA ILE A 85 6.54 -1.90 -4.84
C ILE A 85 5.33 -2.77 -5.10
N ARG A 86 5.56 -4.08 -5.13
CA ARG A 86 4.48 -5.07 -5.19
C ARG A 86 4.25 -5.64 -3.81
N ILE A 87 3.05 -5.44 -3.27
CA ILE A 87 2.62 -5.97 -1.98
C ILE A 87 1.40 -6.85 -2.25
N SER A 88 1.54 -8.14 -1.95
CA SER A 88 0.56 -9.17 -2.30
C SER A 88 0.24 -9.14 -3.80
N ASN A 89 -1.01 -8.88 -4.18
CA ASN A 89 -1.46 -8.79 -5.57
C ASN A 89 -1.54 -7.36 -6.13
N GLN A 90 -1.23 -6.33 -5.33
CA GLN A 90 -1.32 -4.93 -5.71
C GLN A 90 0.08 -4.35 -5.96
N THR A 91 0.25 -3.67 -7.10
CA THR A 91 1.43 -2.84 -7.34
C THR A 91 1.09 -1.40 -6.97
N TRP A 92 1.94 -0.82 -6.14
CA TRP A 92 1.85 0.55 -5.67
C TRP A 92 2.97 1.36 -6.31
N ILE A 93 2.70 2.63 -6.56
CA ILE A 93 3.67 3.61 -7.03
C ILE A 93 3.69 4.79 -6.07
N SER A 94 4.89 5.25 -5.72
CA SER A 94 5.07 6.54 -5.05
C SER A 94 5.10 7.62 -6.12
N VAL A 95 4.29 8.66 -5.93
CA VAL A 95 4.01 9.66 -6.95
C VAL A 95 4.08 11.08 -6.41
N MET A 96 4.33 12.03 -7.31
CA MET A 96 4.11 13.45 -7.13
C MET A 96 3.07 13.92 -8.15
N TYR A 97 2.04 14.61 -7.67
CA TYR A 97 1.10 15.38 -8.46
C TYR A 97 1.43 16.87 -8.31
N VAL A 98 1.51 17.58 -9.44
CA VAL A 98 1.74 19.03 -9.47
C VAL A 98 0.41 19.71 -9.72
N ARG A 99 -0.03 20.55 -8.78
CA ARG A 99 -1.26 21.33 -8.89
C ARG A 99 -1.07 22.52 -9.82
N ASN A 100 -2.18 23.12 -10.24
CA ASN A 100 -2.17 24.27 -11.14
C ASN A 100 -1.44 25.49 -10.55
N ASP A 101 -1.37 25.61 -9.22
CA ASP A 101 -0.65 26.66 -8.50
C ASP A 101 0.85 26.34 -8.31
N GLY A 102 1.33 25.23 -8.86
CA GLY A 102 2.70 24.76 -8.72
C GLY A 102 2.99 24.01 -7.42
N SER A 103 2.05 23.97 -6.46
CA SER A 103 2.21 23.17 -5.24
C SER A 103 2.12 21.68 -5.55
N THR A 104 2.78 20.86 -4.72
CA THR A 104 2.88 19.42 -4.95
C THR A 104 2.10 18.62 -3.90
N VAL A 105 1.63 17.46 -4.32
CA VAL A 105 1.04 16.43 -3.45
C VAL A 105 1.78 15.13 -3.71
N GLU A 106 2.26 14.50 -2.65
CA GLU A 106 3.02 13.26 -2.72
C GLU A 106 2.33 12.13 -1.96
N GLY A 107 2.58 10.89 -2.38
CA GLY A 107 2.12 9.70 -1.68
C GLY A 107 2.10 8.45 -2.55
N TRP A 108 1.51 7.38 -2.02
CA TRP A 108 1.34 6.12 -2.71
C TRP A 108 0.00 6.05 -3.42
N MET A 109 -0.02 5.45 -4.62
CA MET A 109 -1.24 5.20 -5.38
C MET A 109 -1.19 3.81 -6.02
N LYS A 110 -2.34 3.28 -6.41
CA LYS A 110 -2.45 1.96 -7.06
C LYS A 110 -2.08 2.08 -8.53
N LYS A 111 -0.97 1.46 -8.95
CA LYS A 111 -0.46 1.56 -10.33
C LYS A 111 -1.50 1.17 -11.39
N LYS A 112 -2.35 0.18 -11.09
CA LYS A 112 -3.39 -0.32 -12.00
C LYS A 112 -4.41 0.74 -12.45
N ASP A 113 -4.53 1.84 -11.72
CA ASP A 113 -5.46 2.93 -12.04
C ASP A 113 -4.90 3.89 -13.11
N PHE A 114 -3.66 3.67 -13.54
CA PHE A 114 -2.91 4.56 -14.42
C PHE A 114 -2.44 3.85 -15.70
N LYS A 115 -2.23 4.64 -16.75
CA LYS A 115 -1.44 4.26 -17.94
C LYS A 115 -0.12 5.03 -17.91
N GLN A 116 0.98 4.39 -18.27
CA GLN A 116 2.25 5.09 -18.45
C GLN A 116 2.19 5.91 -19.74
N THR A 117 2.60 7.17 -19.67
CA THR A 117 2.56 8.11 -20.81
C THR A 117 3.95 8.53 -21.28
N GLY A 118 4.99 8.31 -20.48
CA GLY A 118 6.35 8.64 -20.90
C GLY A 118 7.41 8.47 -19.81
N LYS A 119 8.60 8.97 -20.12
CA LYS A 119 9.74 9.11 -19.20
C LYS A 119 9.98 10.60 -18.99
N ILE A 120 10.34 11.01 -17.78
CA ILE A 120 10.66 12.40 -17.48
C ILE A 120 12.16 12.63 -17.70
N GLY A 121 12.50 13.68 -18.45
CA GLY A 121 13.88 14.07 -18.72
C GLY A 121 14.50 13.48 -19.99
N PHE A 122 13.70 12.87 -20.87
CA PHE A 122 14.09 12.41 -22.21
C PHE A 122 13.01 12.73 -23.23
#